data_AF-K8P770-F1
#
_entry.id   AF-K8P770-F1
#
_cell.length_a   1.000
_cell.length_b   1.000
_cell.length_c   1.000
_cell.angle_alpha   90.00
_cell.angle_beta   90.00
_cell.angle_gamma   90.00
#
_symmetry.space_group_name_H-M   'P 1'
#
loop_
_entity.id
_entity.type
_entity.pdbx_description
1 polymer ?
#
loop_
_entity_poly.entity_id
_entity_poly.type
_entity_poly.pdbx_seq_one_letter_code
_entity_poly.pdbx_strand_id
1 'polypeptide(L)' 'MADYYPLIARAISGLDPSAPAESRRALYERARTALISQLRGVQPALSEAEITRERLALEDAVRRVEADAVRRAAAV' A
#
# COMPACT_ATOMS: atom_id res chain seq x y z
N MET A 1 5.89 9.62 -10.11
CA MET A 1 5.43 9.07 -8.82
C MET A 1 4.85 7.72 -9.15
N ALA A 2 5.35 6.65 -8.53
CA ALA A 2 4.88 5.31 -8.86
C ALA A 2 3.39 5.18 -8.53
N ASP A 3 2.64 4.50 -9.40
CA ASP A 3 1.25 4.20 -9.12
C ASP A 3 1.19 2.93 -8.25
N TYR A 4 1.10 3.13 -6.94
CA TYR A 4 1.03 2.04 -5.97
C TYR A 4 -0.35 1.41 -5.89
N TYR A 5 -1.40 2.07 -6.38
CA TYR A 5 -2.77 1.56 -6.31
C TYR A 5 -2.94 0.20 -6.98
N PRO A 6 -2.56 -0.04 -8.25
CA PRO A 6 -2.73 -1.34 -8.89
C PRO A 6 -1.92 -2.46 -8.20
N LEU A 7 -0.76 -2.13 -7.63
CA LEU A 7 0.06 -3.09 -6.88
C LEU A 7 -0.64 -3.54 -5.60
N ILE A 8 -1.12 -2.58 -4.80
CA ILE A 8 -1.80 -2.86 -3.54
C ILE A 8 -3.17 -3.51 -3.79
N ALA A 9 -3.93 -3.05 -4.77
CA ALA A 9 -5.21 -3.63 -5.14
C ALA A 9 -5.08 -5.10 -5.57
N ARG A 10 -4.03 -5.43 -6.33
CA ARG A 10 -3.74 -6.82 -6.70
C ARG A 10 -3.37 -7.66 -5.49
N ALA A 11 -2.55 -7.13 -4.58
CA ALA A 11 -2.15 -7.83 -3.37
C ALA A 11 -3.35 -8.14 -2.47
N ILE A 12 -4.28 -7.19 -2.32
CA ILE A 12 -5.53 -7.39 -1.57
C ILE A 12 -6.49 -8.34 -2.28
N SER A 13 -6.58 -8.29 -3.62
CA SER A 13 -7.42 -9.22 -4.39
C SER A 13 -6.95 -10.67 -4.30
N GLY A 14 -5.67 -10.89 -3.98
CA GLY A 14 -5.12 -12.22 -3.70
C GLY A 14 -5.34 -12.70 -2.26
N LEU A 15 -5.83 -11.84 -1.37
CA LEU A 15 -6.29 -12.28 -0.04
C LEU A 15 -7.64 -12.97 -0.17
N ASP A 16 -7.89 -13.93 0.72
CA ASP A 16 -9.20 -14.56 0.80
C ASP A 16 -10.28 -13.48 1.02
N PRO A 17 -11.42 -13.50 0.31
CA PRO A 17 -12.51 -12.54 0.51
C PRO A 17 -13.06 -12.54 1.95
N SER A 18 -12.93 -13.66 2.66
CA SER A 18 -13.28 -13.82 4.07
C SER A 18 -12.14 -13.45 5.03
N ALA A 19 -10.98 -13.04 4.51
CA ALA A 19 -9.84 -12.66 5.33
C ALA A 19 -10.20 -11.47 6.25
N PRO A 20 -9.84 -11.56 7.54
CA PRO A 20 -10.08 -10.47 8.48
C PRO A 20 -9.43 -9.15 8.03
N ALA A 21 -9.99 -8.02 8.49
CA ALA A 21 -9.40 -6.71 8.29
C ALA A 21 -7.95 -6.61 8.82
N GLU A 22 -7.61 -7.42 9.83
CA GLU A 22 -6.24 -7.55 10.35
C GLU A 22 -5.25 -8.08 9.31
N SER A 23 -5.66 -9.06 8.47
CA SER A 23 -4.80 -9.59 7.40
C SER A 23 -4.46 -8.51 6.36
N ARG A 24 -5.43 -7.66 6.02
CA ARG A 24 -5.19 -6.49 5.15
C ARG A 24 -4.23 -5.50 5.80
N ARG A 25 -4.42 -5.22 7.09
CA ARG A 25 -3.56 -4.32 7.85
C ARG A 25 -2.12 -4.81 7.93
N ALA A 26 -1.91 -6.10 8.18
CA ALA A 26 -0.58 -6.71 8.17
C ALA A 26 0.10 -6.60 6.79
N LEU A 27 -0.67 -6.72 5.70
CA LEU A 27 -0.16 -6.54 4.34
C LEU A 27 0.32 -5.09 4.11
N TYR A 28 -0.46 -4.10 4.54
CA TYR A 28 -0.06 -2.69 4.42
C TYR A 28 1.19 -2.36 5.23
N GLU A 29 1.31 -2.86 6.46
CA GLU A 29 2.53 -2.65 7.28
C GLU A 29 3.77 -3.27 6.63
N ARG A 30 3.63 -4.46 6.02
CA ARG A 30 4.70 -5.07 5.23
C ARG A 30 5.08 -4.20 4.03
N ALA A 31 4.10 -3.70 3.28
CA ALA A 31 4.33 -2.85 2.12
C ALA A 31 5.08 -1.55 2.51
N ARG A 32 4.68 -0.90 3.61
CA ARG A 32 5.34 0.30 4.14
C ARG A 32 6.79 0.04 4.52
N THR A 33 7.02 -1.03 5.26
CA THR A 33 8.37 -1.41 5.72
C THR A 33 9.27 -1.73 4.54
N ALA A 34 8.77 -2.52 3.58
CA ALA A 34 9.50 -2.87 2.38
C ALA A 34 9.83 -1.64 1.52
N LEU A 35 8.89 -0.72 1.34
CA LEU A 35 9.11 0.52 0.59
C LEU A 35 10.22 1.36 1.21
N ILE A 36 10.18 1.59 2.53
CA ILE A 36 11.23 2.38 3.20
C ILE A 36 12.60 1.70 3.06
N SER A 37 12.65 0.39 3.26
CA SER A 37 13.91 -0.37 3.10
C SER A 37 14.45 -0.28 1.67
N GLN A 38 13.57 -0.36 0.66
CA GLN A 38 13.95 -0.25 -0.74
C GLN A 38 14.46 1.16 -1.06
N LEU A 39 13.70 2.20 -0.71
CA LEU A 39 14.05 3.60 -1.00
C LEU A 39 15.39 3.99 -0.39
N ARG A 40 15.69 3.51 0.83
CA ARG A 40 16.99 3.74 1.49
C ARG A 40 18.15 2.96 0.88
N GLY A 41 17.85 1.89 0.14
CA GLY A 41 18.86 1.08 -0.56
C GLY A 41 19.19 1.55 -1.97
N VAL A 42 18.44 2.52 -2.53
CA VAL A 42 18.65 3.05 -3.89
C VAL A 42 19.96 3.85 -3.97
N GLN A 43 20.66 3.74 -5.11
CA GLN A 43 21.85 4.54 -5.44
C GLN A 43 21.68 5.26 -6.78
N PRO A 44 21.92 6.58 -6.87
CA PRO A 44 22.31 7.47 -5.76
C PRO A 44 21.22 7.60 -4.69
N ALA A 45 21.64 7.89 -3.45
CA ALA A 45 20.72 8.00 -2.33
C ALA A 45 19.65 9.07 -2.60
N LEU A 46 18.38 8.69 -2.39
CA LEU A 46 17.24 9.60 -2.49
C LEU A 46 17.29 10.65 -1.37
N SER A 47 16.80 11.85 -1.65
CA SER A 47 16.57 12.85 -0.63
C SER A 47 15.41 12.47 0.30
N GLU A 48 15.41 12.97 1.54
CA GLU A 48 14.31 12.76 2.49
C GLU A 48 12.95 13.26 1.92
N ALA A 49 12.97 14.30 1.08
CA ALA A 49 11.77 14.81 0.41
C ALA A 49 11.21 13.80 -0.60
N GLU A 50 12.06 13.15 -1.39
CA GLU A 50 11.66 12.09 -2.32
C GLU A 50 11.13 10.86 -1.58
N ILE A 51 11.82 10.45 -0.51
CA ILE A 51 11.37 9.33 0.34
C ILE A 51 9.99 9.65 0.94
N THR A 52 9.80 10.85 1.46
CA THR A 52 8.52 11.29 2.02
C THR A 52 7.42 11.30 0.96
N ARG A 53 7.72 11.79 -0.25
CA ARG A 53 6.77 11.81 -1.37
C ARG A 53 6.32 10.41 -1.76
N GLU A 54 7.25 9.46 -1.85
CA GLU A 54 6.92 8.05 -2.19
C GLU A 54 6.13 7.38 -1.05
N ARG A 55 6.45 7.66 0.21
CA ARG A 55 5.65 7.19 1.36
C ARG A 55 4.21 7.72 1.31
N LEU A 56 4.04 9.01 1.02
CA LEU A 56 2.71 9.62 0.89
C LEU A 56 1.91 9.00 -0.27
N ALA A 57 2.58 8.70 -1.40
CA ALA A 57 1.96 8.02 -2.54
C ALA A 57 1.42 6.63 -2.16
N LEU A 58 2.20 5.86 -1.39
CA LEU A 58 1.78 4.56 -0.88
C LEU A 58 0.58 4.68 0.07
N GLU A 59 0.61 5.63 1.00
CA GLU A 59 -0.51 5.83 1.94
C GLU A 59 -1.81 6.22 1.23
N ASP A 60 -1.73 7.06 0.20
CA ASP A 60 -2.90 7.43 -0.60
C ASP A 60 -3.48 6.22 -1.34
N ALA A 61 -2.62 5.39 -1.95
CA ALA A 61 -3.03 4.15 -2.59
C ALA A 61 -3.74 3.19 -1.60
N VAL A 62 -3.17 3.01 -0.41
CA VAL A 62 -3.77 2.17 0.65
C VAL A 62 -5.16 2.70 1.05
N ARG A 63 -5.30 4.00 1.26
CA ARG A 63 -6.61 4.62 1.60
C ARG A 63 -7.65 4.39 0.50
N ARG A 64 -7.26 4.55 -0.77
CA ARG A 64 -8.15 4.31 -1.91
C ARG A 64 -8.59 2.85 -1.97
N VAL A 65 -7.67 1.90 -1.80
CA VAL A 65 -7.99 0.46 -1.80
C VAL A 65 -8.93 0.09 -0.65
N GLU A 66 -8.69 0.58 0.57
CA GLU A 66 -9.60 0.31 1.69
C GLU A 66 -10.98 0.93 1.48
N ALA A 67 -11.06 2.16 0.95
CA ALA A 67 -12.33 2.78 0.62
C ALA A 67 -13.11 1.95 -0.42
N ASP A 68 -12.43 1.42 -1.44
CA ASP A 68 -13.03 0.52 -2.44
C ASP A 68 -13.48 -0.81 -1.82
N ALA A 69 -12.68 -1.40 -0.92
CA ALA A 69 -13.02 -2.63 -0.23
C ALA A 69 -14.27 -2.46 0.66
N VAL A 70 -14.34 -1.36 1.42
CA VAL A 70 -15.50 -1.02 2.25
C VAL A 70 -16.74 -0.80 1.39
N ARG A 71 -16.62 -0.05 0.28
CA ARG A 71 -17.73 0.16 -0.67
C ARG A 71 -18.28 -1.15 -1.24
N ARG A 72 -17.39 -2.09 -1.59
CA ARG A 72 -17.80 -3.42 -2.09
C ARG A 72 -18.49 -4.24 -1.00
N ALA A 73 -17.98 -4.22 0.22
CA ALA A 73 -18.59 -4.94 1.34
C ALA A 73 -19.98 -4.40 1.73
N ALA A 74 -20.20 -3.09 1.59
CA ALA A 74 -21.49 -2.46 1.88
C ALA A 74 -22.54 -2.61 0.75
N ALA A 75 -22.12 -3.07 -0.43
CA ALA A 75 -23.00 -3.30 -1.59
C ALA A 75 -23.50 -4.76 -1.69
N VAL A 76 -23.14 -5.61 -0.72
CA VAL A 76 -23.56 -7.01 -0.54
C VAL A 76 -24.54 -7.08 0.61
#